data_AF-A0A257VRA6-F1
#
_entry.id   AF-A0A257VRA6-F1
#
_cell.length_a   1.000
_cell.length_b   1.000
_cell.length_c   1.000
_cell.angle_alpha   90.00
_cell.angle_beta   90.00
_cell.angle_gamma   90.00
#
_symmetry.space_group_name_H-M   'P 1'
#
loop_
_entity.id
_entity.type
_entity.pdbx_description
1 polymer ?
#
loop_
_entity_poly.entity_id
_entity_poly.type
_entity_poly.pdbx_seq_one_letter_code
_entity_poly.pdbx_strand_id
1 'polypeptide(L)'
;MTALLLILVGTVTAPAAEPPRAPQTVTVEDRPNDAGTGLKVTWELSPDDTPDQQPRKVLEYHVYREVDGERAAEPVAVMPAGNTQFDDGDCSSKSAYRYFVQAVGPD
;
A
#
# COMPACT_ATOMS: atom_id res chain seq x y z
N MET A 1 -58.42 12.84 -6.44
CA MET A 1 -57.19 13.09 -7.22
C MET A 1 -56.04 12.43 -6.49
N THR A 2 -55.58 11.28 -6.96
CA THR A 2 -54.46 10.54 -6.37
C THR A 2 -53.20 10.95 -7.12
N ALA A 3 -52.25 11.59 -6.44
CA ALA A 3 -50.98 11.95 -7.04
C ALA A 3 -50.06 10.71 -7.03
N LEU A 4 -49.69 10.23 -8.21
CA LEU A 4 -48.68 9.19 -8.39
C LEU A 4 -47.30 9.81 -8.20
N LEU A 5 -46.60 9.44 -7.13
CA LEU A 5 -45.21 9.81 -6.92
C LEU A 5 -44.32 8.85 -7.71
N LEU A 6 -43.82 9.30 -8.87
CA LEU A 6 -42.74 8.60 -9.58
C LEU A 6 -41.43 8.81 -8.82
N ILE A 7 -40.97 7.78 -8.12
CA ILE A 7 -39.59 7.75 -7.61
C ILE A 7 -38.71 7.32 -8.78
N LEU A 8 -38.05 8.29 -9.41
CA LEU A 8 -37.01 8.03 -10.39
C LEU A 8 -35.77 7.54 -9.64
N VAL A 9 -35.55 6.22 -9.59
CA VAL A 9 -34.32 5.65 -9.05
C VAL A 9 -33.23 5.80 -10.12
N GLY A 10 -32.57 6.96 -10.13
CA GLY A 10 -31.37 7.16 -10.94
C GLY A 10 -30.18 6.47 -10.28
N THR A 11 -29.49 5.61 -11.00
CA THR A 11 -28.18 5.09 -10.57
C THR A 11 -27.19 6.24 -10.59
N VAL A 12 -26.80 6.75 -9.42
CA VAL A 12 -25.70 7.70 -9.30
C VAL A 12 -24.41 6.89 -9.37
N THR A 13 -23.82 6.77 -10.55
CA THR A 13 -22.46 6.24 -10.68
C THR A 13 -21.52 7.31 -10.14
N ALA A 14 -20.96 7.12 -8.95
CA ALA A 14 -19.90 7.98 -8.45
C ALA A 14 -18.67 7.84 -9.37
N PRO A 15 -17.96 8.94 -9.69
CA PRO A 15 -16.69 8.83 -10.40
C PRO A 15 -15.70 8.02 -9.55
N ALA A 16 -14.90 7.17 -10.21
CA ALA A 16 -13.83 6.42 -9.55
C ALA A 16 -12.91 7.37 -8.77
N ALA A 17 -12.56 7.00 -7.55
CA ALA A 17 -11.69 7.82 -6.71
C ALA A 17 -10.31 7.96 -7.36
N GLU A 18 -9.71 9.14 -7.27
CA GLU A 18 -8.31 9.32 -7.68
C GLU A 18 -7.42 8.45 -6.78
N PRO A 19 -6.51 7.63 -7.34
CA PRO A 19 -5.64 6.79 -6.54
C PRO A 19 -4.77 7.64 -5.59
N PRO A 20 -4.35 7.10 -4.44
CA PRO A 20 -3.44 7.80 -3.56
C PRO A 20 -2.08 8.03 -4.21
N ARG A 21 -1.43 9.13 -3.84
CA ARG A 21 -0.02 9.37 -4.17
C ARG A 21 0.85 8.31 -3.49
N ALA A 22 1.97 7.97 -4.12
CA ALA A 22 2.91 7.00 -3.58
C ALA A 22 3.50 7.45 -2.22
N PRO A 23 3.91 6.50 -1.35
CA PRO A 23 4.80 6.80 -0.23
C PRO A 23 6.14 7.32 -0.73
N GLN A 24 6.90 7.94 0.16
CA GLN A 24 8.20 8.56 -0.15
C GLN A 24 9.33 7.81 0.53
N THR A 25 10.56 8.05 0.06
CA THR A 25 11.80 7.67 0.78
C THR A 25 11.83 6.19 1.21
N VAL A 26 11.50 5.26 0.30
CA VAL A 26 11.61 3.83 0.57
C VAL A 26 13.08 3.47 0.75
N THR A 27 13.44 2.94 1.91
CA THR A 27 14.79 2.48 2.26
C THR A 27 14.75 1.07 2.80
N VAL A 28 15.88 0.37 2.67
CA VAL A 28 16.04 -1.02 3.10
C VAL A 28 17.35 -1.14 3.86
N GLU A 29 17.28 -1.73 5.05
CA GLU A 29 18.43 -1.97 5.91
C GLU A 29 18.50 -3.45 6.28
N ASP A 30 19.72 -3.97 6.45
CA ASP A 30 19.93 -5.33 6.97
C ASP A 30 19.42 -5.43 8.41
N ARG A 31 18.77 -6.54 8.75
CA ARG A 31 18.34 -6.78 10.12
C ARG A 31 19.50 -7.38 10.93
N PRO A 32 19.91 -6.77 12.05
CA PRO A 32 21.03 -7.29 12.83
C PRO A 32 20.80 -8.71 13.37
N ASN A 33 21.89 -9.49 13.41
CA ASN A 33 21.99 -10.80 14.07
C ASN A 33 21.10 -11.91 13.48
N ASP A 34 20.89 -11.95 12.16
CA ASP A 34 20.01 -12.94 11.54
C ASP A 34 20.61 -13.80 10.42
N ALA A 35 21.94 -13.89 10.34
CA ALA A 35 22.65 -14.62 9.30
C ALA A 35 22.32 -14.18 7.86
N GLY A 36 21.82 -12.95 7.68
CA GLY A 36 21.53 -12.35 6.37
C GLY A 36 20.22 -12.87 5.77
N THR A 37 19.24 -13.22 6.60
CA THR A 37 17.94 -13.75 6.15
C THR A 37 16.80 -12.76 6.38
N GLY A 38 17.08 -11.51 6.72
CA GLY A 38 16.04 -10.54 6.94
C GLY A 38 16.46 -9.10 6.64
N LEU A 39 15.46 -8.34 6.19
CA LEU A 39 15.61 -6.96 5.77
C LEU A 39 14.50 -6.13 6.42
N LYS A 40 14.85 -4.94 6.90
CA LYS A 40 13.90 -3.94 7.36
C LYS A 40 13.62 -2.95 6.24
N VAL A 41 12.38 -2.87 5.80
CA VAL A 41 11.91 -1.90 4.82
C VAL A 41 11.24 -0.75 5.55
N THR A 42 11.64 0.48 5.27
CA THR A 42 10.99 1.68 5.84
C THR A 42 10.63 2.69 4.75
N TRP A 43 9.62 3.50 5.01
CA TRP A 43 9.17 4.55 4.10
C TRP A 43 8.56 5.72 4.86
N GLU A 44 8.49 6.87 4.20
CA GLU A 44 7.66 7.99 4.60
C GLU A 44 6.25 7.81 4.04
N LEU A 45 5.24 8.17 4.83
CA LEU A 45 3.84 8.03 4.44
C LEU A 45 3.53 8.74 3.11
N SER A 46 2.51 8.24 2.43
CA SER A 46 1.89 8.98 1.34
C SER A 46 1.43 10.35 1.87
N PRO A 47 1.64 11.44 1.11
CA PRO A 47 1.02 12.73 1.40
C PRO A 47 -0.52 12.70 1.51
N ASP A 48 -1.17 11.64 1.04
CA ASP A 48 -2.62 11.44 1.12
C ASP A 48 -3.06 10.65 2.38
N ASP A 49 -2.11 10.09 3.14
CA ASP A 49 -2.38 9.39 4.40
C ASP A 49 -2.49 10.38 5.55
N THR A 50 -3.61 11.09 5.55
CA THR A 50 -3.94 12.10 6.55
C THR A 50 -4.98 11.51 7.51
N PRO A 51 -4.60 11.20 8.77
CA PRO A 51 -5.48 10.47 9.68
C PRO A 51 -6.76 11.21 10.04
N ASP A 52 -6.73 12.55 9.96
CA ASP A 52 -7.86 13.44 10.23
C ASP A 52 -8.82 13.61 9.05
N GLN A 53 -8.42 13.22 7.83
CA GLN A 53 -9.27 13.31 6.65
C GLN A 53 -10.29 12.16 6.62
N GLN A 54 -11.57 12.49 6.41
CA GLN A 54 -12.65 11.52 6.29
C GLN A 54 -13.47 11.77 5.01
N PRO A 55 -13.71 10.74 4.16
CA PRO A 55 -13.12 9.41 4.25
C PRO A 55 -11.59 9.45 4.02
N ARG A 56 -10.87 8.50 4.61
CA ARG A 56 -9.43 8.36 4.36
C ARG A 56 -9.19 8.02 2.91
N LYS A 57 -8.21 8.69 2.29
CA LYS A 57 -7.79 8.38 0.93
C LYS A 57 -6.86 7.17 0.89
N VAL A 58 -6.01 6.99 1.89
CA VAL A 58 -5.16 5.80 2.07
C VAL A 58 -5.78 4.87 3.11
N LEU A 59 -5.93 3.60 2.76
CA LEU A 59 -6.41 2.53 3.62
C LEU A 59 -5.27 1.60 4.02
N GLU A 60 -4.37 1.31 3.08
CA GLU A 60 -3.32 0.31 3.23
C GLU A 60 -2.05 0.69 2.45
N TYR A 61 -0.93 0.07 2.83
CA TYR A 61 0.30 0.02 2.07
C TYR A 61 0.59 -1.43 1.67
N HIS A 62 0.66 -1.69 0.38
CA HIS A 62 1.08 -2.98 -0.15
C HIS A 62 2.60 -2.95 -0.37
N VAL A 63 3.31 -3.92 0.21
CA VAL A 63 4.74 -4.09 0.03
C VAL A 63 4.98 -5.24 -0.94
N TYR A 64 5.74 -4.96 -1.98
CA TYR A 64 6.14 -5.93 -2.99
C TYR A 64 7.66 -6.11 -2.96
N ARG A 65 8.10 -7.32 -3.27
CA ARG A 65 9.50 -7.70 -3.34
C ARG A 65 9.79 -8.38 -4.67
N GLU A 66 10.85 -7.93 -5.34
CA GLU A 66 11.40 -8.55 -6.53
C GLU A 66 12.80 -9.07 -6.22
N VAL A 67 13.07 -10.33 -6.53
CA VAL A 67 14.43 -10.90 -6.43
C VAL A 67 15.24 -10.43 -7.63
N ASP A 68 16.49 -10.00 -7.42
CA ASP A 68 17.34 -9.57 -8.53
C ASP A 68 17.53 -10.68 -9.57
N GLY A 69 17.33 -10.34 -10.84
CA GLY A 69 17.32 -11.30 -11.95
C GLY A 69 15.96 -11.95 -12.24
N GLU A 70 14.97 -11.81 -11.35
CA GLU A 70 13.58 -12.17 -11.65
C GLU A 70 12.84 -11.04 -12.36
N ARG A 71 11.66 -11.35 -12.92
CA ARG A 71 10.88 -10.40 -13.75
C ARG A 71 9.69 -9.76 -13.04
N ALA A 72 9.27 -10.31 -11.91
CA ALA A 72 8.03 -9.93 -11.27
C ALA A 72 8.25 -9.64 -9.78
N ALA A 73 7.69 -8.54 -9.31
CA ALA A 73 7.56 -8.28 -7.89
C ALA A 73 6.34 -9.04 -7.34
N GLU A 74 6.53 -9.73 -6.23
CA GLU A 74 5.47 -10.46 -5.53
C GLU A 74 5.04 -9.69 -4.28
N PRO A 75 3.74 -9.71 -3.92
CA PRO A 75 3.28 -9.11 -2.68
C PRO A 75 3.82 -9.89 -1.48
N VAL A 76 4.48 -9.20 -0.55
CA VAL A 76 5.05 -9.80 0.66
C VAL A 76 4.38 -9.31 1.94
N ALA A 77 3.72 -8.14 1.91
CA ALA A 77 2.95 -7.65 3.05
C ALA A 77 1.85 -6.66 2.64
N VAL A 78 0.87 -6.53 3.53
CA VAL A 78 -0.14 -5.46 3.55
C VAL A 78 -0.11 -4.83 4.93
N MET A 79 0.12 -3.53 4.99
CA MET A 79 0.22 -2.76 6.22
C MET A 79 -0.92 -1.74 6.30
N PRO A 80 -1.60 -1.57 7.44
CA PRO A 80 -2.63 -0.54 7.57
C PRO A 80 -2.08 0.88 7.34
N ALA A 81 -2.95 1.81 6.92
CA ALA A 81 -2.63 3.24 6.86
C ALA A 81 -1.97 3.74 8.17
N GLY A 82 -0.99 4.65 8.04
CA GLY A 82 -0.15 5.16 9.12
C GLY A 82 1.07 4.30 9.48
N ASN A 83 1.23 3.10 8.92
CA ASN A 83 2.45 2.32 9.09
C ASN A 83 3.56 2.79 8.15
N THR A 84 4.81 2.74 8.63
CA THR A 84 6.01 3.21 7.92
C THR A 84 7.13 2.18 7.85
N GLN A 85 6.89 0.94 8.30
CA GLN A 85 7.89 -0.12 8.31
C GLN A 85 7.30 -1.51 8.11
N PHE A 86 8.10 -2.39 7.52
CA PHE A 86 7.86 -3.83 7.40
C PHE A 86 9.18 -4.58 7.63
N ASP A 87 9.17 -5.58 8.51
CA ASP A 87 10.31 -6.47 8.75
C ASP A 87 10.12 -7.76 7.91
N ASP A 88 10.89 -7.89 6.83
CA ASP A 88 10.89 -9.07 5.97
C ASP A 88 11.86 -10.12 6.54
N GLY A 89 11.31 -11.17 7.16
CA GLY A 89 12.10 -12.27 7.74
C GLY A 89 12.31 -13.46 6.80
N ASP A 90 11.84 -13.38 5.56
CA ASP A 90 11.85 -14.49 4.59
C ASP A 90 12.79 -14.18 3.41
N CYS A 91 13.96 -13.62 3.72
CA CYS A 91 15.01 -13.35 2.75
C CYS A 91 15.99 -14.53 2.68
N SER A 92 16.51 -14.80 1.49
CA SER A 92 17.60 -15.74 1.28
C SER A 92 18.95 -15.03 1.36
N SER A 93 19.89 -15.64 2.08
CA SER A 93 21.25 -15.10 2.21
C SER A 93 21.92 -14.93 0.85
N LYS A 94 22.66 -13.83 0.67
CA LYS A 94 23.39 -13.48 -0.57
C LYS A 94 22.51 -13.22 -1.79
N SER A 95 21.21 -13.06 -1.60
CA SER A 95 20.30 -12.57 -2.64
C SER A 95 20.13 -11.06 -2.54
N ALA A 96 20.01 -10.40 -3.69
CA ALA A 96 19.63 -9.00 -3.77
C ALA A 96 18.13 -8.88 -4.05
N TYR A 97 17.49 -7.88 -3.46
CA TYR A 97 16.06 -7.63 -3.58
C TYR A 97 15.79 -6.16 -3.92
N ARG A 98 14.72 -5.92 -4.67
CA ARG A 98 14.12 -4.59 -4.85
C ARG A 98 12.75 -4.58 -4.20
N TYR A 99 12.48 -3.54 -3.42
CA TYR A 99 11.19 -3.37 -2.74
C TYR A 99 10.41 -2.21 -3.35
N PHE A 100 9.09 -2.39 -3.42
CA PHE A 100 8.13 -1.37 -3.84
C PHE A 100 7.06 -1.26 -2.76
N VAL A 101 6.68 -0.03 -2.42
CA VAL A 101 5.59 0.23 -1.48
C VAL A 101 4.53 1.06 -2.20
N GLN A 102 3.31 0.54 -2.23
CA GLN A 102 2.17 1.18 -2.90
C GLN A 102 1.15 1.61 -1.84
N ALA A 103 0.74 2.89 -1.87
CA ALA A 103 -0.43 3.34 -1.12
C ALA A 103 -1.71 2.93 -1.85
N VAL A 104 -2.65 2.33 -1.13
CA VAL A 104 -3.91 1.82 -1.66
C VAL A 104 -5.07 2.53 -0.99
N GLY A 105 -6.04 2.96 -1.80
CA GLY A 105 -7.24 3.67 -1.36
C GLY A 105 -8.52 2.86 -1.59
N PRO A 106 -9.71 3.45 -1.38
CA PRO A 106 -10.97 2.82 -1.72
C PRO A 106 -11.14 2.69 -3.24
N ASP A 107 -11.74 1.57 -3.69
CA ASP A 107 -12.12 1.31 -5.09
C ASP A 107 -13.20 2.28 -5.61
#